data_AF-A0AAE3J9W5-F1
#
_entry.id   AF-A0AAE3J9W5-F1
#
_cell.length_a   1.000
_cell.length_b   1.000
_cell.length_c   1.000
_cell.angle_alpha   90.00
_cell.angle_beta   90.00
_cell.angle_gamma   90.00
#
_symmetry.space_group_name_H-M   'P 1'
#
loop_
_entity.id
_entity.type
_entity.pdbx_description
1 polymer ?
#
loop_
_entity_poly.entity_id
_entity_poly.type
_entity_poly.pdbx_seq_one_letter_code
_entity_poly.pdbx_strand_id
1 'polypeptide(L)' 'MYELIETKNNDISSYGIKCGNVRIEDISTKKNTVERLVSMANQYDLSPIHLHDFVEDFVENI' A
#
# COMPACT_ATOMS: atom_id res chain seq x y z
N MET A 1 1.26 -1.21 -12.72
CA MET A 1 2.35 -1.16 -11.73
C MET A 1 1.83 -0.43 -10.51
N TYR A 2 2.10 -0.97 -9.33
CA TYR A 2 1.71 -0.36 -8.06
C TYR A 2 2.61 0.82 -7.72
N GLU A 3 1.99 1.84 -7.15
CA GLU A 3 2.62 3.08 -6.76
C GLU A 3 2.33 3.37 -5.29
N LEU A 4 3.32 3.90 -4.58
CA LEU A 4 3.13 4.46 -3.25
C LEU A 4 2.37 5.78 -3.38
N ILE A 5 1.41 5.99 -2.49
CA ILE A 5 0.69 7.24 -2.33
C ILE A 5 0.86 7.76 -0.91
N GLU A 6 0.83 9.08 -0.76
CA GLU A 6 0.85 9.77 0.53
C GLU A 6 -0.44 10.57 0.67
N THR A 7 -1.10 10.42 1.82
CA THR A 7 -2.26 11.21 2.23
C THR A 7 -1.83 12.04 3.44
N LYS A 8 -1.90 13.37 3.31
CA LYS A 8 -1.59 14.29 4.40
C LYS A 8 -2.87 14.72 5.09
N ASN A 9 -2.94 14.52 6.40
CA ASN A 9 -4.02 14.97 7.23
C ASN A 9 -3.44 15.79 8.39
N ASN A 10 -3.56 17.12 8.28
CA ASN A 10 -2.83 18.08 9.12
C ASN A 10 -1.31 17.83 9.09
N ASP A 11 -0.69 17.67 10.26
CA ASP A 11 0.74 17.39 10.41
C ASP A 11 1.10 15.90 10.33
N ILE A 12 0.12 15.03 10.09
CA ILE A 12 0.31 13.57 10.01
C ILE A 12 0.25 13.14 8.54
N SER A 13 1.25 12.36 8.12
CA SER A 13 1.26 11.69 6.82
C SER A 13 0.94 10.21 7.01
N SER A 14 -0.02 9.70 6.25
CA SER A 14 -0.23 8.27 6.08
C SER A 14 0.04 7.86 4.64
N TYR A 15 0.49 6.62 4.48
CA TYR A 15 0.93 6.07 3.21
C TYR A 15 0.01 4.92 2.81
N GLY A 16 -0.16 4.78 1.51
CA GLY A 16 -1.00 3.75 0.92
C GLY A 16 -0.46 3.27 -0.42
N ILE A 17 -1.25 2.48 -1.12
CA ILE A 17 -0.90 1.84 -2.39
C ILE A 17 -1.98 2.05 -3.43
N LYS A 18 -1.59 2.21 -4.71
CA LYS A 18 -2.50 2.38 -5.84
C LYS A 18 -2.06 1.53 -7.03
N CYS A 19 -3.02 0.95 -7.76
CA CYS A 19 -2.81 0.43 -9.11
C CYS A 19 -4.05 0.74 -9.98
N GLY A 20 -3.86 1.58 -11.01
CA GLY A 20 -4.96 2.02 -11.86
C GLY A 20 -6.03 2.77 -11.06
N ASN A 21 -7.24 2.23 -11.03
CA ASN A 21 -8.38 2.78 -10.28
C ASN A 21 -8.51 2.19 -8.86
N VAL A 22 -7.74 1.16 -8.52
CA VAL A 22 -7.74 0.56 -7.19
C VAL A 22 -6.76 1.34 -6.31
N ARG A 23 -7.22 1.75 -5.13
CA ARG A 23 -6.47 2.56 -4.19
C ARG A 23 -6.83 2.15 -2.77
N ILE A 24 -5.82 1.90 -1.95
CA ILE A 24 -5.98 1.71 -0.50
C ILE A 24 -5.14 2.78 0.18
N GLU A 25 -5.83 3.65 0.92
CA GLU A 25 -5.22 4.70 1.72
C GLU A 25 -5.00 4.21 3.15
N ASP A 26 -4.21 4.97 3.93
CA ASP A 26 -4.09 4.79 5.38
C ASP A 26 -3.59 3.41 5.86
N ILE A 27 -2.62 2.83 5.14
CA ILE A 27 -2.02 1.53 5.51
C ILE A 27 -1.04 1.69 6.67
N SER A 28 -0.20 2.73 6.63
CA SER A 28 0.79 2.99 7.68
C SER A 28 1.26 4.43 7.67
N THR A 29 1.66 4.96 8.83
CA THR A 29 2.41 6.23 8.93
C THR A 29 3.91 6.05 8.61
N LYS A 30 4.40 4.81 8.47
CA LYS A 30 5.79 4.53 8.12
C LYS A 30 5.94 4.32 6.61
N LYS A 31 6.55 5.29 5.91
CA LYS A 31 6.76 5.24 4.46
C LYS A 31 7.45 3.94 4.00
N ASN A 32 8.54 3.55 4.65
CA ASN A 32 9.33 2.36 4.28
C ASN A 32 8.51 1.06 4.35
N THR A 33 7.52 0.98 5.25
CA THR A 33 6.61 -0.16 5.35
C THR A 33 5.77 -0.30 4.07
N VAL A 34 5.22 0.82 3.58
CA VAL A 34 4.41 0.83 2.35
C VAL A 34 5.29 0.70 1.09
N GLU A 35 6.52 1.20 1.11
CA GLU A 35 7.49 0.96 0.01
C GLU A 35 7.79 -0.55 -0.14
N ARG A 36 7.94 -1.28 0.97
CA ARG A 36 8.12 -2.74 0.95
C ARG A 36 6.88 -3.44 0.38
N LEU A 37 5.69 -3.05 0.80
CA LEU A 37 4.42 -3.56 0.26
C LEU A 37 4.34 -3.37 -1.26
N VAL A 38 4.61 -2.15 -1.75
CA VAL A 38 4.63 -1.82 -3.19
C VAL A 38 5.66 -2.66 -3.94
N SER A 39 6.87 -2.82 -3.39
CA SER A 39 7.90 -3.65 -3.98
C SER A 39 7.46 -5.11 -4.12
N MET A 40 6.83 -5.68 -3.08
CA MET A 40 6.32 -7.05 -3.12
C MET A 40 5.18 -7.20 -4.13
N ALA A 41 4.20 -6.30 -4.12
CA ALA A 41 3.08 -6.33 -5.05
C ALA A 41 3.54 -6.25 -6.52
N ASN A 42 4.55 -5.42 -6.81
CA ASN A 42 5.14 -5.34 -8.15
C ASN A 42 6.00 -6.56 -8.49
N GLN A 43 6.79 -7.08 -7.55
CA GLN A 43 7.64 -8.26 -7.75
C GLN A 43 6.82 -9.50 -8.12
N TYR A 44 5.64 -9.66 -7.51
CA TYR A 44 4.77 -10.80 -7.74
C TYR A 44 3.69 -10.57 -8.80
N ASP A 45 3.71 -9.42 -9.49
CA ASP A 45 2.69 -9.01 -10.45
C ASP A 45 1.26 -9.18 -9.88
N LEU A 46 1.06 -8.69 -8.65
CA LEU A 46 -0.16 -8.90 -7.88
C LEU A 46 -1.38 -8.40 -8.67
N SER A 47 -2.35 -9.29 -8.90
CA SER A 47 -3.61 -8.88 -9.52
C SER A 47 -4.33 -7.86 -8.63
N PRO A 48 -4.80 -6.72 -9.16
CA PRO A 48 -5.49 -5.69 -8.38
C PRO A 48 -6.72 -6.18 -7.60
N ILE A 49 -7.33 -7.29 -8.02
CA ILE A 49 -8.48 -7.89 -7.32
C ILE A 49 -8.10 -8.48 -5.94
N HIS A 50 -6.83 -8.85 -5.75
CA HIS A 50 -6.31 -9.42 -4.50
C HIS A 50 -5.61 -8.36 -3.64
N LEU A 51 -5.68 -7.07 -4.01
CA LEU A 51 -4.95 -6.02 -3.32
C LEU A 51 -5.41 -5.85 -1.86
N HIS A 52 -6.72 -6.00 -1.60
CA HIS A 52 -7.25 -5.92 -0.23
C HIS A 52 -6.74 -7.06 0.64
N ASP A 53 -6.94 -8.31 0.23
CA ASP A 53 -6.48 -9.49 0.95
C ASP A 53 -4.97 -9.43 1.23
N PHE A 54 -4.18 -9.04 0.22
CA PHE A 54 -2.74 -8.91 0.35
C PHE A 54 -2.31 -7.82 1.34
N VAL A 55 -3.04 -6.70 1.40
CA VAL A 55 -2.78 -5.63 2.37
C VAL A 55 -3.18 -6.07 3.78
N GLU A 56 -4.30 -6.77 3.93
CA GLU A 56 -4.72 -7.33 5.22
C GLU A 56 -3.67 -8.32 5.74
N ASP A 57 -3.26 -9.29 4.93
CA ASP A 57 -2.20 -10.24 5.27
C ASP A 57 -0.89 -9.53 5.63
N PHE A 58 -0.50 -8.49 4.88
CA PHE A 58 0.71 -7.74 5.15
C PHE A 58 0.64 -6.99 6.48
N VAL A 59 -0.50 -6.34 6.79
CA VAL A 59 -0.68 -5.54 8.00
C VAL A 59 -0.77 -6.41 9.26
N GLU A 60 -1.30 -7.63 9.17
CA GLU A 60 -1.33 -8.56 10.30
C GLU A 60 0.06 -9.12 10.67
N ASN A 61 1.03 -9.01 9.78
CA ASN A 61 2.36 -9.63 9.91
C ASN A 61 3.52 -8.61 10.10
N ILE A 62 3.23 -7.34 10.42
CA ILE A 62 4.22 -6.25 10.61
C ILE A 62 4.44 -5.81 12.06
#